data_AF-A0A2V8SXS7-F1
#
_entry.id   AF-A0A2V8SXS7-F1
#
_cell.length_a   1.000
_cell.length_b   1.000
_cell.length_c   1.000
_cell.angle_alpha   90.00
_cell.angle_beta   90.00
_cell.angle_gamma   90.00
#
_symmetry.space_group_name_H-M   'P 1'
#
loop_
_entity.id
_entity.type
_entity.pdbx_description
1 polymer ?
#
loop_
_entity_poly.entity_id
_entity_poly.type
_entity_poly.pdbx_seq_one_letter_code
_entity_poly.pdbx_strand_id
1 'polypeptide(L)'
;MLPNRLESSRLERGFSLVEVVVVLVIVAIIITFAIMTLGNSKENIDRQNIAREFKVSLERARFDSVKRRASVCSDMSRVTINSSGSYSVSTDLDQNGSLNVAVETRRVDFANRAGVTLVGNGVTLPITIRFDERGRAFLRADCDPSSIPTASVPLFYFCNGACTVATANSENANAIFISPALTRTPASTTGCQYGRVYRRLHRRCHRSLVRRRHRCRLQRRRRQVPR
;
A
#
# COMPACT_ATOMS: atom_id res chain seq x y z
N MET A 1 -76.77 -0.97 19.54
CA MET A 1 -75.87 -1.30 18.42
C MET A 1 -74.47 -0.85 18.79
N LEU A 2 -73.77 -1.70 19.55
CA LEU A 2 -72.34 -1.68 19.89
C LEU A 2 -71.99 -3.17 19.95
N PRO A 3 -70.81 -3.65 19.50
CA PRO A 3 -69.56 -3.35 20.20
C PRO A 3 -68.25 -3.55 19.37
N ASN A 4 -67.14 -3.57 20.11
CA ASN A 4 -65.82 -4.14 19.79
C ASN A 4 -64.74 -3.19 19.27
N ARG A 5 -64.33 -2.30 20.19
CA ARG A 5 -62.99 -1.74 20.23
C ARG A 5 -62.04 -2.85 20.73
N LEU A 6 -61.26 -3.45 19.82
CA LEU A 6 -60.21 -4.39 20.18
C LEU A 6 -59.05 -3.61 20.81
N GLU A 7 -58.97 -3.63 22.13
CA GLU A 7 -57.79 -3.15 22.83
C GLU A 7 -56.62 -4.10 22.60
N SER A 8 -55.72 -3.68 21.71
CA SER A 8 -54.39 -4.27 21.55
C SER A 8 -53.57 -3.96 22.80
N SER A 9 -53.65 -4.83 23.81
CA SER A 9 -52.74 -4.83 24.94
C SER A 9 -51.32 -5.07 24.43
N ARG A 10 -50.58 -3.97 24.22
CA ARG A 10 -49.14 -4.01 24.01
C ARG A 10 -48.55 -4.57 25.30
N LEU A 11 -48.15 -5.84 25.26
CA LEU A 11 -47.29 -6.45 26.26
C LEU A 11 -45.98 -5.68 26.27
N GLU A 12 -45.89 -4.68 27.13
CA GLU A 12 -44.64 -4.02 27.48
C GLU A 12 -43.79 -5.02 28.25
N ARG A 13 -43.02 -5.82 27.51
CA ARG A 13 -41.95 -6.64 28.08
C ARG A 13 -40.83 -5.68 28.47
N GLY A 14 -40.86 -5.25 29.73
CA GLY A 14 -39.76 -4.51 30.35
C GLY A 14 -38.46 -5.32 30.28
N PHE A 15 -37.38 -4.66 29.88
CA PHE A 15 -36.05 -5.25 29.84
C PHE A 15 -35.60 -5.57 31.27
N SER A 16 -35.15 -6.79 31.52
CA SER A 16 -34.68 -7.17 32.87
C SER A 16 -33.37 -6.44 33.18
N LEU A 17 -33.22 -5.89 34.38
CA LEU A 17 -31.98 -5.22 34.81
C LEU A 17 -30.77 -6.16 34.68
N VAL A 18 -30.97 -7.45 34.93
CA VAL A 18 -29.94 -8.50 34.74
C VAL A 18 -29.51 -8.59 33.28
N GLU A 19 -30.45 -8.46 32.34
CA GLU A 19 -30.16 -8.50 30.90
C GLU A 19 -29.27 -7.33 30.49
N VAL A 20 -29.52 -6.12 31.01
CA VAL A 20 -28.67 -4.94 30.75
C VAL A 20 -27.25 -5.16 31.27
N VAL A 21 -27.10 -5.70 32.48
CA VAL A 21 -25.76 -5.95 33.07
C VAL A 21 -24.97 -6.96 32.24
N VAL A 22 -25.61 -8.05 31.80
CA VAL A 22 -24.96 -9.05 30.94
C VAL A 22 -24.52 -8.43 29.61
N VAL A 23 -25.36 -7.60 28.99
CA VAL A 23 -25.00 -6.90 27.74
C VAL A 23 -23.81 -5.96 27.95
N LEU A 24 -23.77 -5.21 29.05
CA LEU A 24 -22.64 -4.32 29.35
C LEU A 24 -21.32 -5.09 29.52
N VAL A 25 -21.35 -6.24 30.19
CA VAL A 25 -20.17 -7.10 30.35
C VAL A 25 -19.67 -7.60 28.99
N ILE A 26 -20.58 -8.05 28.11
CA ILE A 26 -20.21 -8.50 26.76
C ILE A 26 -19.61 -7.35 25.94
N VAL A 27 -20.19 -6.15 26.00
CA VAL A 27 -19.67 -4.96 25.30
C VAL A 27 -18.26 -4.59 25.80
N ALA A 28 -18.01 -4.64 27.11
CA ALA A 28 -16.70 -4.35 27.69
C ALA A 28 -15.62 -5.34 27.20
N ILE A 29 -15.97 -6.63 27.09
CA ILE A 29 -15.06 -7.67 26.54
C ILE A 29 -14.76 -7.39 25.06
N ILE A 30 -15.74 -6.98 24.27
CA ILE A 30 -15.53 -6.67 22.85
C ILE A 30 -14.63 -5.43 22.67
N ILE A 31 -14.84 -4.39 23.48
CA ILE A 31 -14.03 -3.16 23.42
C ILE A 31 -12.56 -3.44 23.76
N THR A 32 -12.30 -4.26 24.77
CA THR A 32 -10.92 -4.63 25.17
C THR A 32 -10.19 -5.37 24.05
N PHE A 33 -10.84 -6.35 23.39
CA PHE A 33 -10.25 -7.01 22.22
C PHE A 33 -10.04 -6.05 21.04
N ALA A 34 -10.96 -5.12 20.80
CA ALA A 34 -10.82 -4.14 19.73
C ALA A 34 -9.56 -3.28 19.93
N ILE A 35 -9.33 -2.75 21.14
CA ILE A 35 -8.17 -1.91 21.46
C ILE A 35 -6.85 -2.66 21.19
N MET A 36 -6.76 -3.94 21.58
CA MET A 36 -5.55 -4.74 21.35
C MET A 36 -5.21 -4.89 19.86
N THR A 37 -6.21 -4.97 18.98
CA THR A 37 -5.97 -5.12 17.53
C THR A 37 -5.47 -3.84 16.84
N LEU A 38 -5.72 -2.66 17.40
CA LEU A 38 -5.32 -1.38 16.79
C LEU A 38 -3.81 -1.09 16.96
N GLY A 39 -3.16 -1.57 18.02
CA GLY A 39 -1.77 -1.23 18.36
C GLY A 39 -0.77 -1.53 17.24
N ASN A 40 -0.83 -2.73 16.65
CA ASN A 40 0.11 -3.19 15.62
C ASN A 40 -0.20 -2.66 14.22
N SER A 41 -1.33 -1.97 14.05
CA SER A 41 -1.74 -1.46 12.72
C SER A 41 -0.98 -0.19 12.33
N LYS A 42 -0.53 0.60 13.32
CA LYS A 42 0.13 1.89 13.07
C LYS A 42 1.41 1.74 12.25
N GLU A 43 2.31 0.83 12.63
CA GLU A 43 3.58 0.65 11.93
C GLU A 43 3.41 0.18 10.49
N ASN A 44 2.46 -0.73 10.24
CA ASN A 44 2.15 -1.21 8.89
C ASN A 44 1.57 -0.09 8.01
N ILE A 45 0.71 0.78 8.58
CA ILE A 45 0.17 1.94 7.87
C ILE A 45 1.28 2.94 7.55
N ASP A 46 2.15 3.25 8.51
CA ASP A 46 3.26 4.19 8.33
C ASP A 46 4.25 3.69 7.28
N ARG A 47 4.64 2.41 7.32
CA ARG A 47 5.46 1.78 6.27
C ARG A 47 4.85 1.89 4.88
N GLN A 48 3.54 1.63 4.76
CA GLN A 48 2.84 1.75 3.49
C GLN A 48 2.77 3.20 2.99
N ASN A 49 2.56 4.15 3.89
CA ASN A 49 2.50 5.57 3.54
C ASN A 49 3.87 6.07 3.07
N ILE A 50 4.95 5.72 3.76
CA ILE A 50 6.33 6.08 3.36
C ILE A 50 6.68 5.45 2.01
N ALA A 51 6.42 4.16 1.82
CA ALA A 51 6.68 3.48 0.55
C ALA A 51 5.89 4.10 -0.62
N ARG A 52 4.63 4.54 -0.38
CA ARG A 52 3.83 5.25 -1.37
C ARG A 52 4.38 6.65 -1.65
N GLU A 53 4.78 7.40 -0.63
CA GLU A 53 5.39 8.74 -0.79
C GLU A 53 6.70 8.64 -1.59
N PHE A 54 7.53 7.65 -1.29
CA PHE A 54 8.76 7.39 -2.03
C PHE A 54 8.48 7.02 -3.50
N LYS A 55 7.52 6.13 -3.76
CA LYS A 55 7.09 5.81 -5.13
C LYS A 55 6.63 7.06 -5.89
N VAL A 56 5.76 7.87 -5.28
CA VAL A 56 5.27 9.12 -5.91
C VAL A 56 6.44 10.07 -6.20
N SER A 57 7.43 10.12 -5.31
CA SER A 57 8.63 10.92 -5.50
C SER A 57 9.46 10.45 -6.70
N LEU A 58 9.64 9.13 -6.86
CA LEU A 58 10.33 8.55 -8.02
C LEU A 58 9.59 8.86 -9.32
N GLU A 59 8.27 8.66 -9.37
CA GLU A 59 7.48 8.95 -10.57
C GLU A 59 7.50 10.45 -10.89
N ARG A 60 7.41 11.33 -9.88
CA ARG A 60 7.49 12.78 -10.08
C ARG A 60 8.85 13.19 -10.65
N ALA A 61 9.95 12.68 -10.12
CA ALA A 61 11.29 12.94 -10.65
C ALA A 61 11.42 12.44 -12.09
N ARG A 62 10.90 11.25 -12.38
CA ARG A 62 10.88 10.68 -13.73
C ARG A 62 10.10 11.56 -14.71
N PHE A 63 8.89 11.97 -14.36
CA PHE A 63 8.07 12.84 -15.22
C PHE A 63 8.71 14.22 -15.43
N ASP A 64 9.34 14.77 -14.41
CA ASP A 64 10.05 16.06 -14.50
C ASP A 64 11.19 16.00 -15.52
N SER A 65 12.04 14.97 -15.46
CA SER A 65 13.14 14.79 -16.43
C SER A 65 12.65 14.59 -17.86
N VAL A 66 11.57 13.82 -18.04
CA VAL A 66 10.94 13.61 -19.36
C VAL A 66 10.33 14.90 -19.89
N LYS A 67 9.63 15.67 -19.05
CA LYS A 67 9.02 16.95 -19.42
C LYS A 67 10.08 17.94 -19.92
N ARG A 68 11.20 18.05 -19.20
CA ARG A 68 12.30 18.97 -19.52
C ARG A 68 13.26 18.47 -20.60
N ARG A 69 13.14 17.20 -20.99
CA ARG A 69 14.09 16.51 -21.88
C ARG A 69 15.54 16.63 -21.37
N ALA A 70 15.73 16.33 -20.08
CA ALA A 70 17.04 16.40 -19.44
C ALA A 70 17.99 15.33 -20.03
N SER A 71 18.86 15.76 -20.95
CA SER A 71 19.88 14.91 -21.58
C SER A 71 21.22 14.98 -20.85
N VAL A 72 21.50 16.08 -20.16
CA VAL A 72 22.72 16.29 -19.37
C VAL A 72 22.51 15.79 -17.95
N CYS A 73 23.51 15.09 -17.41
CA CYS A 73 23.43 14.47 -16.09
C CYS A 73 23.14 15.48 -14.96
N SER A 74 23.64 16.71 -15.04
CA SER A 74 23.36 17.78 -14.06
C SER A 74 21.89 18.13 -13.97
N ASP A 75 21.18 18.08 -15.10
CA ASP A 75 19.83 18.60 -15.25
C ASP A 75 18.78 17.51 -15.02
N MET A 76 19.21 16.24 -14.94
CA MET A 76 18.36 15.10 -14.63
C MET A 76 17.80 15.21 -13.21
N SER A 77 16.48 15.13 -13.10
CA SER A 77 15.79 15.04 -11.80
C SER A 77 16.25 13.77 -11.09
N ARG A 78 16.36 13.85 -9.76
CA ARG A 78 16.98 12.80 -8.99
C ARG A 78 16.34 12.57 -7.63
N VAL A 79 16.40 11.33 -7.19
CA VAL A 79 16.06 10.91 -5.83
C VAL A 79 17.33 10.36 -5.20
N THR A 80 17.83 11.03 -4.15
CA THR A 80 19.02 10.59 -3.42
C THR A 80 18.62 10.01 -2.08
N ILE A 81 18.91 8.74 -1.85
CA ILE A 81 18.72 8.11 -0.55
C ILE A 81 19.97 8.42 0.27
N ASN A 82 19.82 9.28 1.27
CA ASN A 82 20.94 9.79 2.07
C ASN A 82 21.33 8.80 3.17
N SER A 83 20.33 8.14 3.77
CA SER A 83 20.50 7.17 4.84
C SER A 83 19.33 6.18 4.84
N SER A 84 19.36 5.20 5.73
CA SER A 84 18.23 4.27 5.92
C SER A 84 16.93 4.96 6.38
N GLY A 85 17.01 6.17 6.92
CA GLY A 85 15.85 6.92 7.42
C GLY A 85 15.49 8.18 6.63
N SER A 86 16.19 8.47 5.54
CA SER A 86 15.94 9.72 4.79
C SER A 86 16.31 9.65 3.31
N TYR A 87 15.54 10.35 2.49
CA TYR A 87 15.86 10.60 1.09
C TYR A 87 15.58 12.05 0.73
N SER A 88 16.17 12.51 -0.37
CA SER A 88 15.92 13.83 -0.95
C SER A 88 15.49 13.67 -2.40
N VAL A 89 14.65 14.60 -2.86
CA VAL A 89 14.10 14.63 -4.21
C VAL A 89 14.42 16.00 -4.78
N SER A 90 15.09 16.01 -5.93
CA SER A 90 15.42 17.23 -6.68
C SER A 90 14.65 17.19 -8.00
N THR A 91 13.77 18.17 -8.19
CA THR A 91 12.96 18.39 -9.40
C THR A 91 12.92 19.87 -9.69
N ASP A 92 12.74 20.27 -10.94
CA ASP A 92 12.54 21.67 -11.31
C ASP A 92 11.19 22.16 -10.76
N LEU A 93 11.24 23.01 -9.71
CA LEU A 93 10.08 23.54 -9.01
C LEU A 93 9.62 24.86 -9.62
N ASP A 94 10.56 25.67 -10.12
CA ASP A 94 10.27 26.97 -10.73
C ASP A 94 9.90 26.88 -12.23
N GLN A 95 10.08 25.70 -12.83
CA GLN A 95 9.79 25.35 -14.22
C GLN A 95 10.62 26.15 -15.23
N ASN A 96 11.83 26.57 -14.86
CA ASN A 96 12.73 27.32 -15.75
C ASN A 96 13.47 26.41 -16.76
N GLY A 97 13.33 25.08 -16.65
CA GLY A 97 13.94 24.09 -17.54
C GLY A 97 15.28 23.54 -17.05
N SER A 98 15.94 24.23 -16.12
CA SER A 98 17.19 23.83 -15.47
C SER A 98 16.94 23.37 -14.04
N LEU A 99 17.73 22.41 -13.56
CA LEU A 99 17.57 21.88 -12.21
C LEU A 99 18.57 22.54 -11.25
N ASN A 100 18.09 23.38 -10.34
CA ASN A 100 18.92 23.94 -9.28
C ASN A 100 18.85 23.12 -8.00
N VAL A 101 19.75 22.14 -7.89
CA VAL A 101 19.74 21.19 -6.76
C VAL A 101 19.97 21.84 -5.40
N ALA A 102 20.60 23.02 -5.34
CA ALA A 102 20.82 23.71 -4.06
C ALA A 102 19.51 24.25 -3.45
N VAL A 103 18.54 24.64 -4.28
CA VAL A 103 17.31 25.31 -3.84
C VAL A 103 16.08 24.41 -4.02
N GLU A 104 16.09 23.53 -5.02
CA GLU A 104 14.92 22.76 -5.44
C GLU A 104 14.94 21.31 -4.92
N THR A 105 15.63 21.08 -3.81
CA THR A 105 15.72 19.78 -3.17
C THR A 105 14.82 19.70 -1.95
N ARG A 106 13.82 18.82 -2.00
CA ARG A 106 12.98 18.49 -0.84
C ARG A 106 13.57 17.26 -0.14
N ARG A 107 13.90 17.40 1.14
CA ARG A 107 14.28 16.26 2.00
C ARG A 107 13.04 15.67 2.69
N VAL A 108 12.96 14.35 2.70
CA VAL A 108 11.96 13.58 3.44
C VAL A 108 12.70 12.76 4.49
N ASP A 109 12.40 13.03 5.76
CA ASP A 109 12.94 12.31 6.90
C ASP A 109 11.83 11.46 7.54
N PHE A 110 12.10 10.17 7.67
CA PHE A 110 11.22 9.20 8.29
C PHE A 110 11.93 8.36 9.36
N ALA A 111 13.14 8.75 9.80
CA ALA A 111 13.87 8.07 10.85
C ALA A 111 13.06 8.01 12.18
N ASN A 112 12.28 9.05 12.44
CA ASN A 112 11.43 9.16 13.63
C ASN A 112 10.03 8.54 13.44
N ARG A 113 9.73 7.95 12.27
CA ARG A 113 8.40 7.40 11.95
C ARG A 113 8.42 5.88 12.09
N ALA A 114 7.84 5.38 13.19
CA ALA A 114 7.48 3.97 13.39
C ALA A 114 8.61 2.94 13.16
N GLY A 115 9.87 3.34 13.40
CA GLY A 115 11.03 2.47 13.19
C GLY A 115 11.20 1.99 11.75
N VAL A 116 10.65 2.72 10.77
CA VAL A 116 10.74 2.30 9.37
C VAL A 116 12.14 2.56 8.84
N THR A 117 12.80 1.52 8.34
CA THR A 117 14.14 1.60 7.76
C THR A 117 14.13 1.19 6.30
N LEU A 118 14.93 1.90 5.49
CA LEU A 118 15.19 1.59 4.10
C LEU A 118 16.45 0.73 4.00
N VAL A 119 16.31 -0.44 3.38
CA VAL A 119 17.40 -1.39 3.15
C VAL A 119 17.61 -1.56 1.65
N GLY A 120 18.84 -1.33 1.20
CA GLY A 120 19.26 -1.56 -0.17
C GLY A 120 19.62 -3.02 -0.44
N ASN A 121 19.24 -3.55 -1.60
CA ASN A 121 19.64 -4.89 -2.03
C ASN A 121 20.84 -4.81 -2.99
N GLY A 122 22.03 -5.17 -2.50
CA GLY A 122 23.26 -5.09 -3.29
C GLY A 122 23.71 -3.66 -3.58
N VAL A 123 23.22 -2.67 -2.83
CA VAL A 123 23.59 -1.26 -2.96
C VAL A 123 23.98 -0.67 -1.61
N THR A 124 25.04 0.13 -1.60
CA THR A 124 25.51 0.88 -0.44
C THR A 124 24.91 2.28 -0.45
N LEU A 125 24.41 2.74 0.70
CA LEU A 125 23.93 4.11 0.86
C LEU A 125 25.11 5.05 1.19
N PRO A 126 25.12 6.32 0.72
CA PRO A 126 24.07 6.97 -0.06
C PRO A 126 24.06 6.54 -1.54
N ILE A 127 22.87 6.57 -2.16
CA ILE A 127 22.70 6.25 -3.58
C ILE A 127 21.76 7.26 -4.25
N THR A 128 22.08 7.65 -5.48
CA THR A 128 21.28 8.60 -6.27
C THR A 128 20.68 7.91 -7.47
N ILE A 129 19.36 8.00 -7.59
CA ILE A 129 18.60 7.54 -8.75
C ILE A 129 18.29 8.76 -9.62
N ARG A 130 18.80 8.79 -10.85
CA ARG A 130 18.55 9.86 -11.82
C ARG A 130 17.65 9.36 -12.94
N PHE A 131 16.90 10.26 -13.56
CA PHE A 131 16.09 9.95 -14.74
C PHE A 131 16.50 10.79 -15.93
N ASP A 132 16.64 10.19 -17.12
CA ASP A 132 16.90 10.93 -18.35
C ASP A 132 15.62 11.44 -19.03
N GLU A 133 15.79 12.11 -20.17
CA GLU A 133 14.71 12.57 -21.07
C GLU A 133 13.73 11.47 -21.51
N ARG A 134 14.12 10.18 -21.43
CA ARG A 134 13.28 9.02 -21.79
C ARG A 134 12.67 8.36 -20.54
N GLY A 135 13.00 8.88 -19.36
CA GLY A 135 12.60 8.34 -18.07
C GLY A 135 13.29 7.03 -17.70
N ARG A 136 14.47 6.74 -18.28
CA ARG A 136 15.38 5.66 -17.88
C ARG A 136 16.04 6.02 -16.57
N ALA A 137 16.09 5.06 -15.66
CA ALA A 137 16.72 5.24 -14.35
C ALA A 137 18.22 4.90 -14.42
N PHE A 138 19.05 5.70 -13.75
CA PHE A 138 20.48 5.46 -13.53
C PHE A 138 20.76 5.47 -12.02
N LEU A 139 21.51 4.49 -11.52
CA LEU A 139 21.74 4.31 -10.08
C LEU A 139 23.01 5.00 -9.55
N ARG A 140 23.78 5.66 -10.42
CA ARG A 140 25.03 6.33 -10.05
C ARG A 140 25.02 7.81 -10.38
N ALA A 141 25.91 8.54 -9.71
CA ALA A 141 26.02 9.99 -9.83
C ALA A 141 26.51 10.47 -11.21
N ASP A 142 27.15 9.59 -11.98
CA ASP A 142 27.83 9.82 -13.26
C ASP A 142 26.96 9.57 -14.50
N CYS A 143 25.71 9.12 -14.33
CA CYS A 143 24.81 8.77 -15.44
C CYS A 143 25.42 7.73 -16.41
N ASP A 144 26.32 6.87 -15.93
CA ASP A 144 26.93 5.83 -16.73
C ASP A 144 25.86 4.83 -17.22
N PRO A 145 25.74 4.54 -18.54
CA PRO A 145 24.82 3.51 -19.06
C PRO A 145 25.04 2.11 -18.48
N SER A 146 26.19 1.82 -17.86
CA SER A 146 26.40 0.57 -17.12
C SER A 146 25.63 0.51 -15.78
N SER A 147 25.18 1.66 -15.26
CA SER A 147 24.47 1.80 -13.97
C SER A 147 22.94 1.66 -14.05
N ILE A 148 22.45 1.12 -15.17
CA ILE A 148 21.03 0.92 -15.43
C ILE A 148 20.50 -0.24 -14.54
N PRO A 149 19.47 -0.03 -13.70
CA PRO A 149 18.94 -1.07 -12.84
C PRO A 149 18.32 -2.21 -13.66
N THR A 150 18.56 -3.46 -13.29
CA THR A 150 17.85 -4.59 -13.91
C THR A 150 16.47 -4.78 -13.28
N ALA A 151 15.42 -4.93 -14.11
CA ALA A 151 14.03 -5.03 -13.66
C ALA A 151 13.67 -6.30 -12.83
N SER A 152 14.62 -7.21 -12.62
CA SER A 152 14.40 -8.52 -12.01
C SER A 152 14.54 -8.55 -10.49
N VAL A 153 15.19 -7.56 -9.88
CA VAL A 153 15.52 -7.58 -8.44
C VAL A 153 14.97 -6.32 -7.76
N PRO A 154 14.21 -6.46 -6.65
CA PRO A 154 13.78 -5.29 -5.87
C PRO A 154 15.01 -4.59 -5.31
N LEU A 155 15.12 -3.31 -5.60
CA LEU A 155 16.31 -2.54 -5.25
C LEU A 155 16.26 -2.04 -3.80
N PHE A 156 15.05 -1.76 -3.30
CA PHE A 156 14.84 -1.23 -1.96
C PHE A 156 13.71 -1.93 -1.23
N TYR A 157 13.91 -2.14 0.06
CA TYR A 157 12.92 -2.63 1.00
C TYR A 157 12.69 -1.57 2.07
N PHE A 158 11.43 -1.20 2.29
CA PHE A 158 11.01 -0.45 3.47
C PHE A 158 10.57 -1.47 4.52
N CYS A 159 11.21 -1.49 5.67
CA CYS A 159 10.96 -2.47 6.71
C CYS A 159 10.56 -1.81 8.03
N ASN A 160 9.83 -2.55 8.87
CA ASN A 160 9.67 -2.17 10.28
C ASN A 160 10.85 -2.71 11.09
N GLY A 161 11.52 -1.85 11.86
CA GLY A 161 12.64 -2.20 12.72
C GLY A 161 13.92 -2.56 11.96
N ALA A 162 14.77 -3.35 12.60
CA ALA A 162 16.00 -3.87 12.01
C ALA A 162 15.67 -5.09 11.13
N CYS A 163 15.50 -4.87 9.83
CA CYS A 163 15.42 -5.96 8.85
C CYS A 163 16.69 -6.01 8.00
N THR A 164 16.93 -7.15 7.39
CA THR A 164 17.87 -7.32 6.28
C THR A 164 17.10 -7.77 5.04
N VAL A 165 17.76 -7.76 3.88
CA VAL A 165 17.17 -8.29 2.63
C VAL A 165 16.76 -9.77 2.78
N ALA A 166 17.50 -10.56 3.57
CA ALA A 166 17.20 -11.96 3.82
C ALA A 166 15.96 -12.18 4.69
N THR A 167 15.64 -11.23 5.58
CA THR A 167 14.50 -11.32 6.50
C THR A 167 13.27 -10.57 5.99
N ALA A 168 13.38 -9.85 4.88
CA ALA A 168 12.30 -9.06 4.32
C ALA A 168 11.23 -9.95 3.66
N ASN A 169 10.00 -9.87 4.14
CA ASN A 169 8.85 -10.62 3.65
C ASN A 169 7.61 -9.70 3.54
N SER A 170 6.46 -10.26 3.12
CA SER A 170 5.23 -9.47 2.94
C SER A 170 4.61 -8.92 4.24
N GLU A 171 5.01 -9.45 5.39
CA GLU A 171 4.49 -9.03 6.70
C GLU A 171 5.28 -7.84 7.25
N ASN A 172 6.60 -7.87 7.12
CA ASN A 172 7.50 -6.88 7.72
C ASN A 172 8.08 -5.86 6.73
N ALA A 173 7.91 -6.05 5.42
CA ALA A 173 8.53 -5.21 4.41
C ALA A 173 7.64 -4.86 3.21
N ASN A 174 7.93 -3.72 2.59
CA ASN A 174 7.40 -3.32 1.28
C ASN A 174 8.57 -3.19 0.30
N ALA A 175 8.54 -3.99 -0.76
CA ALA A 175 9.56 -3.95 -1.81
C ALA A 175 9.21 -2.93 -2.90
N ILE A 176 10.19 -2.13 -3.31
CA ILE A 176 10.08 -1.18 -4.42
C ILE A 176 11.04 -1.62 -5.54
N PHE A 177 10.48 -1.75 -6.73
CA PHE A 177 11.21 -2.09 -7.95
C PHE A 177 11.36 -0.83 -8.80
N ILE A 178 12.56 -0.61 -9.32
CA ILE A 178 12.84 0.46 -10.28
C ILE A 178 13.19 -0.22 -11.59
N SER A 179 12.30 -0.11 -12.56
CA SER A 179 12.58 -0.62 -13.91
C SER A 179 13.44 0.40 -14.68
N PRO A 180 14.36 -0.06 -15.53
CA PRO A 180 15.22 0.79 -16.36
C PRO A 180 14.51 1.58 -17.48
N ALA A 181 13.20 1.74 -17.40
CA ALA A 181 12.25 2.20 -18.42
C ALA A 181 11.92 1.20 -19.53
N LEU A 182 10.84 1.52 -20.25
CA LEU A 182 10.33 0.75 -21.38
C LEU A 182 11.38 0.70 -22.49
N THR A 183 12.29 -0.25 -22.44
CA THR A 183 12.60 -0.97 -23.67
C THR A 183 11.25 -1.47 -24.18
N ARG A 184 10.88 -1.11 -25.42
CA ARG A 184 9.80 -1.76 -26.15
C ARG A 184 10.14 -3.25 -26.23
N THR A 185 9.85 -3.98 -25.17
CA THR A 185 9.77 -5.43 -25.22
C THR A 185 8.44 -5.70 -25.92
N PRO A 186 8.41 -6.34 -27.10
CA PRO A 186 7.16 -6.69 -27.76
C PRO A 186 6.29 -7.49 -26.77
N ALA A 187 5.10 -6.96 -26.47
CA ALA A 187 4.02 -7.62 -25.75
C ALA A 187 4.42 -8.75 -24.76
N SER A 188 5.23 -8.45 -23.74
CA SER A 188 5.38 -9.38 -22.62
C SER A 188 4.10 -9.33 -21.78
N THR A 189 3.29 -10.36 -21.95
CA THR A 189 1.95 -10.57 -21.37
C THR A 189 1.96 -10.79 -19.85
N THR A 190 3.00 -10.35 -19.15
CA THR A 190 3.28 -10.69 -17.74
C THR A 190 3.03 -9.51 -16.78
N GLY A 191 2.48 -8.39 -17.27
CA GLY A 191 2.05 -7.23 -16.49
C GLY A 191 0.73 -7.40 -15.72
N CYS A 192 0.39 -8.63 -15.32
CA CYS A 192 -0.85 -8.93 -14.57
C CYS A 192 -0.72 -10.09 -13.58
N GLN A 193 0.49 -10.42 -13.10
CA GLN A 193 0.66 -11.51 -12.12
C GLN A 193 0.79 -11.08 -10.66
N TYR A 194 1.33 -9.90 -10.33
CA TYR A 194 1.39 -9.47 -8.92
C TYR A 194 0.03 -9.04 -8.34
N GLY A 195 -0.97 -8.77 -9.19
CA GLY A 195 -2.37 -8.61 -8.77
C GLY A 195 -3.17 -9.92 -8.64
N ARG A 196 -2.60 -11.09 -8.99
CA ARG A 196 -3.31 -12.39 -8.98
C ARG A 196 -2.99 -13.26 -7.77
N VAL A 197 -1.89 -13.03 -7.07
CA VAL A 197 -1.59 -13.78 -5.83
C VAL A 197 -2.45 -13.26 -4.66
N TYR A 198 -2.64 -11.93 -4.52
CA TYR A 198 -3.59 -11.39 -3.54
C TYR A 198 -5.07 -11.62 -3.90
N ARG A 199 -5.44 -11.70 -5.19
CA ARG A 199 -6.82 -12.05 -5.60
C ARG A 199 -7.14 -13.54 -5.45
N ARG A 200 -6.16 -14.45 -5.32
CA ARG A 200 -6.44 -15.87 -5.08
C ARG A 200 -6.70 -16.20 -3.61
N LEU A 201 -6.17 -15.44 -2.65
CA LEU A 201 -6.56 -15.60 -1.24
C LEU A 201 -7.91 -14.94 -0.91
N HIS A 202 -8.20 -13.74 -1.43
CA HIS A 202 -9.50 -13.09 -1.16
C HIS A 202 -10.70 -13.74 -1.87
N ARG A 203 -10.50 -14.46 -2.98
CA ARG A 203 -11.58 -15.21 -3.65
C ARG A 203 -11.92 -16.56 -2.99
N ARG A 204 -11.10 -17.08 -2.07
CA ARG A 204 -11.46 -18.26 -1.28
C ARG A 204 -12.33 -17.92 -0.06
N CYS A 205 -12.22 -16.71 0.51
CA CYS A 205 -13.14 -16.28 1.57
C CYS A 205 -14.51 -15.80 1.07
N HIS A 206 -14.61 -15.26 -0.16
CA HIS A 206 -15.91 -14.82 -0.68
C HIS A 206 -16.75 -15.94 -1.32
N ARG A 207 -16.14 -17.09 -1.66
CA ARG A 207 -16.87 -18.27 -2.19
C ARG A 207 -17.47 -19.17 -1.12
N SER A 208 -17.06 -19.05 0.16
CA SER A 208 -17.68 -19.80 1.26
C SER A 208 -18.98 -19.15 1.76
N LEU A 209 -19.14 -17.83 1.62
CA LEU A 209 -20.36 -17.11 2.04
C LEU A 209 -21.48 -17.13 0.99
N VAL A 210 -21.16 -17.16 -0.31
CA VAL A 210 -22.19 -17.19 -1.38
C VAL A 210 -22.79 -18.59 -1.58
N ARG A 211 -22.06 -19.67 -1.25
CA ARG A 211 -22.59 -21.04 -1.33
C ARG A 211 -23.60 -21.40 -0.23
N ARG A 212 -23.70 -20.64 0.87
CA ARG A 212 -24.75 -20.86 1.89
C ARG A 212 -26.09 -20.18 1.55
N ARG A 213 -26.12 -19.17 0.68
CA ARG A 213 -27.40 -18.54 0.25
C ARG A 213 -28.16 -19.33 -0.83
N HIS A 214 -27.48 -20.17 -1.61
CA HIS A 214 -28.15 -20.98 -2.65
C HIS A 214 -28.72 -22.32 -2.16
N ARG A 215 -28.37 -22.79 -0.95
CA ARG A 215 -29.01 -23.99 -0.37
C ARG A 215 -30.29 -23.73 0.41
N CYS A 216 -30.60 -22.49 0.81
CA CYS A 216 -31.88 -22.16 1.47
C CYS A 216 -33.03 -21.82 0.50
N ARG A 217 -32.78 -21.64 -0.81
CA ARG A 217 -33.84 -21.26 -1.77
C ARG A 217 -34.43 -22.42 -2.57
N LEU A 218 -33.89 -23.63 -2.43
CA LEU A 218 -34.36 -24.83 -3.14
C LEU A 218 -35.22 -25.79 -2.30
N GLN A 219 -35.43 -25.51 -1.00
CA GLN A 219 -36.31 -26.33 -0.14
C GLN A 219 -37.73 -25.79 0.02
N ARG A 220 -38.08 -24.65 -0.58
CA ARG A 220 -39.41 -24.02 -0.46
C ARG A 220 -40.33 -24.12 -1.68
N ARG A 221 -39.98 -24.95 -2.69
CA ARG A 221 -40.79 -25.13 -3.92
C ARG A 221 -41.24 -26.58 -4.19
N ARG A 222 -41.29 -27.43 -3.16
CA ARG A 222 -41.96 -28.74 -3.23
C ARG A 222 -42.97 -28.88 -2.09
N ARG A 223 -44.14 -28.27 -2.24
CA ARG A 223 -45.39 -28.65 -1.56
C ARG A 223 -46.51 -27.78 -2.13
N GLN A 224 -47.07 -28.21 -3.25
CA GLN A 224 -48.45 -27.92 -3.65
C GLN A 224 -48.79 -28.73 -4.90
N VAL A 225 -49.39 -29.91 -4.67
CA VAL A 225 -50.32 -30.64 -5.54
C VAL A 225 -51.14 -31.53 -4.56
N PRO A 226 -52.37 -31.97 -4.88
CA PRO A 226 -53.62 -31.22 -4.99
C PRO A 226 -54.71 -31.81 -4.07
N ARG A 227 -55.89 -31.16 -4.01
CA ARG A 227 -57.20 -31.80 -4.10
C ARG A 227 -58.24 -30.73 -4.46
#